data_AF-A0A1E4RB68-F1
#
_entry.id   AF-A0A1E4RB68-F1
#
_cell.length_a   1.000
_cell.length_b   1.000
_cell.length_c   1.000
_cell.angle_alpha   90.00
_cell.angle_beta   90.00
_cell.angle_gamma   90.00
#
_symmetry.space_group_name_H-M   'P 1'
#
loop_
_entity.id
_entity.type
_entity.pdbx_description
1 polymer ?
#
loop_
_entity_poly.entity_id
_entity_poly.type
_entity_poly.pdbx_seq_one_letter_code
_entity_poly.pdbx_strand_id
1 'polypeptide(L)'
;MQDYLTTINYDLKGLKKVILESPDTPDFNSAPIFSLFRDACIILYEANKVLKEDKVISSYLTNMDEITKVRHKVKTNQGFKNKEIFNQLLDGHKSVFGNDIDNLGFYLENNNLVSSTIFPTFVFADTPLFNVFDKNTISEFTGIIGSLMQEIINMIDRPINLDSKPLRKSYDKKIILKDIWDQRFFTDDVTYNVFLTRLLLIQNELTTCIWLENHLDYKSPKLNFDKYILLRLTSIKLYEAMRNLLDIKDRLTIHWNNFKLNNLDYLMTEYRNTLEEEMKVLRDMLHYNNKDINFYDYLQQRIEKDNEYPDKLIEIIFNDYISKIRETISNNFNIQSYESMSDNELIERRINRLSSEAIKN
;
A
#
# COMPACT_ATOMS: atom_id res chain seq x y z
N MET A 1 -20.65 -12.57 -21.15
CA MET A 1 -20.75 -13.57 -20.06
C MET A 1 -20.27 -12.84 -18.82
N GLN A 2 -21.16 -12.43 -17.92
CA GLN A 2 -20.81 -11.68 -16.71
C GLN A 2 -20.38 -12.67 -15.65
N ASP A 3 -19.10 -12.64 -15.27
CA ASP A 3 -18.54 -13.75 -14.53
C ASP A 3 -17.60 -13.30 -13.40
N TYR A 4 -18.23 -12.82 -12.34
CA TYR A 4 -17.55 -12.33 -11.13
C TYR A 4 -16.56 -13.35 -10.56
N LEU A 5 -16.86 -14.64 -10.66
CA LEU A 5 -15.97 -15.74 -10.24
C LEU A 5 -14.67 -15.75 -11.06
N THR A 6 -14.72 -15.42 -12.35
CA THR A 6 -13.52 -15.27 -13.19
C THR A 6 -12.69 -14.07 -12.72
N THR A 7 -13.34 -12.94 -12.39
CA THR A 7 -12.63 -11.77 -11.85
C THR A 7 -11.99 -12.08 -10.49
N ILE A 8 -12.70 -12.72 -9.56
CA ILE A 8 -12.14 -13.14 -8.26
C ILE A 8 -10.93 -14.04 -8.46
N ASN A 9 -11.05 -15.03 -9.34
CA ASN A 9 -9.96 -15.97 -9.63
C ASN A 9 -8.73 -15.27 -10.23
N TYR A 10 -8.94 -14.29 -11.12
CA TYR A 10 -7.87 -13.50 -11.72
C TYR A 10 -7.19 -12.61 -10.67
N ASP A 11 -7.96 -11.91 -9.83
CA ASP A 11 -7.45 -11.07 -8.74
C ASP A 11 -6.62 -11.89 -7.73
N LEU A 12 -7.16 -13.03 -7.26
CA LEU A 12 -6.47 -13.90 -6.30
C LEU A 12 -5.23 -14.57 -6.88
N LYS A 13 -5.31 -15.11 -8.10
CA LYS A 13 -4.12 -15.70 -8.76
C LYS A 13 -3.07 -14.63 -9.07
N GLY A 14 -3.49 -13.40 -9.35
CA GLY A 14 -2.62 -12.27 -9.61
C GLY A 14 -1.83 -11.87 -8.36
N LEU A 15 -2.53 -11.70 -7.23
CA LEU A 15 -1.89 -11.50 -5.94
C LEU A 15 -0.96 -12.66 -5.56
N LYS A 16 -1.41 -13.91 -5.77
CA LYS A 16 -0.61 -15.10 -5.48
C LYS A 16 0.69 -15.09 -6.27
N LYS A 17 0.60 -14.80 -7.57
CA LYS A 17 1.76 -14.67 -8.45
C LYS A 17 2.74 -13.64 -7.89
N VAL A 18 2.27 -12.42 -7.63
CA VAL A 18 3.13 -11.36 -7.12
C VAL A 18 3.77 -11.78 -5.80
N ILE A 19 2.98 -12.20 -4.80
CA ILE A 19 3.50 -12.53 -3.46
C ILE A 19 4.51 -13.70 -3.50
N LEU A 20 4.31 -14.71 -4.35
CA LEU A 20 5.19 -15.88 -4.41
C LEU A 20 6.47 -15.67 -5.23
N GLU A 21 6.43 -14.84 -6.27
CA GLU A 21 7.59 -14.62 -7.16
C GLU A 21 8.47 -13.45 -6.71
N SER A 22 7.94 -12.54 -5.88
CA SER A 22 8.67 -11.34 -5.42
C SER A 22 9.77 -11.55 -4.38
N PRO A 23 9.78 -12.59 -3.51
CA PRO A 23 10.84 -12.76 -2.50
C PRO A 23 12.26 -12.83 -3.07
N ASP A 24 12.39 -13.20 -4.34
CA ASP A 24 13.67 -13.27 -5.06
C ASP A 24 14.13 -11.91 -5.63
N THR A 25 13.33 -10.85 -5.48
CA THR A 25 13.65 -9.50 -5.95
C THR A 25 14.25 -8.69 -4.80
N PRO A 26 15.29 -7.87 -5.07
CA PRO A 26 15.71 -6.85 -4.11
C PRO A 26 14.52 -5.98 -3.70
N ASP A 27 14.52 -5.50 -2.46
CA ASP A 27 13.62 -4.44 -2.01
C ASP A 27 12.14 -4.81 -1.83
N PHE A 28 11.71 -6.04 -2.17
CA PHE A 28 10.33 -6.47 -1.91
C PHE A 28 9.92 -6.32 -0.43
N ASN A 29 10.85 -6.66 0.47
CA ASN A 29 10.61 -6.59 1.91
C ASN A 29 10.68 -5.16 2.48
N SER A 30 11.17 -4.17 1.72
CA SER A 30 11.34 -2.80 2.20
C SER A 30 10.07 -1.95 2.04
N ALA A 31 9.25 -2.22 1.02
CA ALA A 31 8.10 -1.39 0.68
C ALA A 31 6.85 -2.16 0.20
N PRO A 32 6.91 -2.92 -0.91
CA PRO A 32 5.69 -3.41 -1.56
C PRO A 32 4.98 -4.52 -0.76
N ILE A 33 5.71 -5.35 -0.01
CA ILE A 33 5.14 -6.54 0.66
C ILE A 33 3.91 -6.21 1.54
N PHE A 34 4.01 -5.19 2.39
CA PHE A 34 2.94 -4.87 3.33
C PHE A 34 1.74 -4.22 2.64
N SER A 35 1.99 -3.45 1.59
CA SER A 35 0.94 -2.84 0.78
C SER A 35 0.17 -3.91 0.00
N LEU A 36 0.86 -4.90 -0.55
CA LEU A 36 0.26 -6.04 -1.24
C LEU A 36 -0.48 -6.97 -0.29
N PHE A 37 0.00 -7.19 0.94
CA PHE A 37 -0.75 -7.95 1.94
C PHE A 37 -2.04 -7.27 2.33
N ARG A 38 -2.05 -5.94 2.45
CA ARG A 38 -3.29 -5.20 2.66
C ARG A 38 -4.26 -5.42 1.49
N ASP A 39 -3.78 -5.33 0.25
CA ASP A 39 -4.63 -5.56 -0.92
C ASP A 39 -5.17 -6.99 -0.98
N ALA A 40 -4.37 -7.99 -0.58
CA ALA A 40 -4.83 -9.36 -0.43
C ALA A 40 -5.95 -9.48 0.60
N CYS A 41 -5.85 -8.80 1.75
CA CYS A 41 -6.94 -8.78 2.73
C CYS A 41 -8.22 -8.16 2.17
N ILE A 42 -8.13 -7.10 1.35
CA ILE A 42 -9.29 -6.48 0.71
C ILE A 42 -9.97 -7.48 -0.23
N ILE A 43 -9.20 -8.07 -1.14
CA ILE A 43 -9.71 -9.00 -2.15
C ILE A 43 -10.30 -10.25 -1.50
N LEU A 44 -9.63 -10.82 -0.49
CA LEU A 44 -10.15 -11.94 0.29
C LEU A 44 -11.46 -11.60 0.99
N TYR A 45 -11.56 -10.42 1.60
CA TYR A 45 -12.79 -9.96 2.26
C TYR A 45 -13.96 -9.84 1.28
N GLU A 46 -13.77 -9.14 0.16
CA GLU A 46 -14.83 -8.92 -0.83
C GLU A 46 -15.23 -10.24 -1.52
N ALA A 47 -14.27 -11.12 -1.82
CA ALA A 47 -14.54 -12.45 -2.38
C ALA A 47 -15.35 -13.31 -1.40
N ASN A 48 -14.89 -13.45 -0.16
CA ASN A 48 -15.59 -14.23 0.87
C ASN A 48 -17.00 -13.69 1.14
N LYS A 49 -17.19 -12.36 1.09
CA LYS A 49 -18.51 -11.74 1.20
C LYS A 49 -19.45 -12.19 0.07
N VAL A 50 -19.07 -11.98 -1.19
CA VAL A 50 -19.96 -12.28 -2.32
C VAL A 50 -20.20 -13.79 -2.47
N LEU A 51 -19.19 -14.63 -2.23
CA LEU A 51 -19.32 -16.08 -2.32
C LEU A 51 -20.32 -16.62 -1.30
N LYS A 52 -20.40 -16.03 -0.11
CA LYS A 52 -21.41 -16.37 0.89
C LYS A 52 -22.79 -15.87 0.49
N GLU A 53 -22.90 -14.63 0.04
CA GLU A 53 -24.18 -14.03 -0.40
C GLU A 53 -24.82 -14.86 -1.53
N ASP A 54 -23.98 -15.36 -2.44
CA ASP A 54 -24.37 -16.21 -3.57
C ASP A 54 -24.49 -17.70 -3.22
N LYS A 55 -24.26 -18.07 -1.96
CA LYS A 55 -24.32 -19.46 -1.46
C LYS A 55 -23.36 -20.42 -2.17
N VAL A 56 -22.25 -19.90 -2.70
CA VAL A 56 -21.12 -20.72 -3.16
C VAL A 56 -20.42 -21.37 -1.96
N ILE A 57 -20.35 -20.65 -0.84
CA ILE A 57 -19.92 -21.17 0.47
C ILE A 57 -21.07 -21.10 1.49
N SER A 58 -21.11 -22.05 2.41
CA SER A 58 -22.17 -22.17 3.43
C SER A 58 -21.96 -21.27 4.64
N SER A 59 -20.71 -20.90 4.93
CA SER A 59 -20.31 -19.98 6.00
C SER A 59 -19.13 -19.12 5.56
N TYR A 60 -18.85 -18.05 6.30
CA TYR A 60 -17.59 -17.32 6.10
C TYR A 60 -16.40 -18.26 6.38
N LEU A 61 -15.31 -18.06 5.64
CA LEU A 61 -14.05 -18.75 5.88
C LEU A 61 -13.43 -18.37 7.23
N THR A 62 -12.45 -19.14 7.69
CA THR A 62 -11.75 -18.90 8.96
C THR A 62 -10.85 -17.66 8.90
N ASN A 63 -10.48 -17.10 10.06
CA ASN A 63 -9.58 -15.94 10.20
C ASN A 63 -10.07 -14.65 9.50
N MET A 64 -11.37 -14.55 9.22
CA MET A 64 -11.94 -13.37 8.57
C MET A 64 -11.99 -12.13 9.46
N ASP A 65 -11.88 -12.29 10.79
CA ASP A 65 -11.83 -11.17 11.73
C ASP A 65 -10.55 -10.36 11.56
N GLU A 66 -9.40 -11.03 11.46
CA GLU A 66 -8.09 -10.40 11.20
C GLU A 66 -8.06 -9.73 9.82
N ILE A 67 -8.56 -10.42 8.79
CA ILE A 67 -8.67 -9.88 7.43
C ILE A 67 -9.54 -8.63 7.42
N THR A 68 -10.65 -8.63 8.15
CA THR A 68 -11.57 -7.49 8.26
C THR A 68 -10.91 -6.29 8.94
N LYS A 69 -10.10 -6.51 9.99
CA LYS A 69 -9.34 -5.45 10.66
C LYS A 69 -8.36 -4.76 9.70
N VAL A 70 -7.59 -5.53 8.93
CA VAL A 70 -6.63 -4.98 7.94
C VAL A 70 -7.38 -4.27 6.80
N ARG A 71 -8.44 -4.86 6.28
CA ARG A 71 -9.28 -4.29 5.20
C ARG A 71 -9.87 -2.92 5.57
N HIS A 72 -10.24 -2.70 6.83
CA HIS A 72 -10.82 -1.40 7.24
C HIS A 72 -9.81 -0.24 7.28
N LYS A 73 -8.52 -0.52 7.18
CA LYS A 73 -7.47 0.51 7.19
C LYS A 73 -7.12 1.09 5.82
N VAL A 74 -7.80 0.64 4.77
CA VAL A 74 -7.69 1.23 3.43
C VAL A 74 -8.07 2.72 3.45
N LYS A 75 -9.00 3.09 4.34
CA LYS A 75 -9.35 4.49 4.58
C LYS A 75 -8.31 5.12 5.51
N THR A 76 -7.27 5.66 4.88
CA THR A 76 -6.23 6.50 5.49
C THR A 76 -6.72 7.91 5.85
N ASN A 77 -7.93 8.27 5.42
CA ASN A 77 -8.66 9.44 5.86
C ASN A 77 -9.88 9.02 6.69
N GLN A 78 -9.83 9.28 7.99
CA GLN A 78 -10.92 8.99 8.93
C GLN A 78 -11.37 10.25 9.70
N GLY A 79 -11.12 11.44 9.15
CA GLY A 79 -11.51 12.71 9.78
C GLY A 79 -10.92 12.87 11.18
N PHE A 80 -11.77 12.93 12.21
CA PHE A 80 -11.35 13.13 13.61
C PHE A 80 -10.44 12.00 14.14
N LYS A 81 -10.58 10.78 13.61
CA LYS A 81 -9.77 9.63 14.02
C LYS A 81 -8.33 9.68 13.52
N ASN A 82 -7.99 10.59 12.61
CA ASN A 82 -6.62 10.69 12.08
C ASN A 82 -5.60 10.98 13.20
N LYS A 83 -5.99 11.73 14.23
CA LYS A 83 -5.16 11.96 15.43
C LYS A 83 -4.98 10.69 16.26
N GLU A 84 -6.05 9.92 16.45
CA GLU A 84 -6.00 8.64 17.17
C GLU A 84 -5.08 7.66 16.44
N ILE A 85 -5.22 7.57 15.12
CA ILE A 85 -4.34 6.76 14.27
C ILE A 85 -2.89 7.20 14.44
N PHE A 86 -2.57 8.50 14.30
CA PHE A 86 -1.20 8.98 14.49
C PHE A 86 -0.62 8.57 15.85
N ASN A 87 -1.37 8.79 16.94
CA ASN A 87 -0.92 8.44 18.28
C ASN A 87 -0.70 6.92 18.42
N GLN A 88 -1.63 6.09 17.94
CA GLN A 88 -1.50 4.64 17.95
C GLN A 88 -0.26 4.17 17.18
N LEU A 89 0.05 4.78 16.04
CA LEU A 89 1.25 4.47 15.26
C LEU A 89 2.52 4.82 16.03
N LEU A 90 2.56 6.03 16.60
CA LEU A 90 3.73 6.50 17.33
C LEU A 90 3.97 5.67 18.59
N ASP A 91 2.93 5.38 19.36
CA ASP A 91 3.00 4.54 20.55
C ASP A 91 3.42 3.11 20.19
N GLY A 92 2.90 2.58 19.07
CA GLY A 92 3.34 1.31 18.50
C GLY A 92 4.83 1.27 18.20
N HIS A 93 5.31 2.26 17.45
CA HIS A 93 6.74 2.41 17.16
C HIS A 93 7.59 2.46 18.42
N LYS A 94 7.20 3.29 19.39
CA LYS A 94 7.89 3.43 20.66
C LYS A 94 7.92 2.15 21.47
N SER A 95 6.84 1.37 21.42
CA SER A 95 6.75 0.08 22.13
C SER A 95 7.69 -0.98 21.54
N VAL A 96 7.92 -0.96 20.23
CA VAL A 96 8.76 -1.95 19.53
C VAL A 96 10.24 -1.54 19.52
N PHE A 97 10.52 -0.27 19.19
CA PHE A 97 11.88 0.22 18.94
C PHE A 97 12.47 1.06 20.08
N GLY A 98 11.66 1.39 21.09
CA GLY A 98 12.03 2.33 22.14
C GLY A 98 11.65 3.78 21.80
N ASN A 99 11.59 4.61 22.83
CA ASN A 99 11.29 6.05 22.71
C ASN A 99 12.53 6.93 22.98
N ASP A 100 13.65 6.32 23.34
CA ASP A 100 14.87 6.95 23.78
C ASP A 100 15.96 7.00 22.69
N ILE A 101 15.76 6.33 21.56
CA ILE A 101 16.70 6.21 20.44
C ILE A 101 16.00 6.41 19.10
N ASP A 102 16.77 6.43 18.00
CA ASP A 102 16.20 6.37 16.65
C ASP A 102 15.21 5.19 16.53
N ASN A 103 13.97 5.49 16.15
CA ASN A 103 12.83 4.56 16.22
C ASN A 103 11.90 4.64 15.00
N LEU A 104 12.22 5.51 14.04
CA LEU A 104 11.61 5.57 12.72
C LEU A 104 12.64 5.17 11.67
N GLY A 105 12.47 3.98 11.08
CA GLY A 105 13.27 3.55 9.93
C GLY A 105 12.67 4.01 8.62
N PHE A 106 13.51 4.54 7.73
CA PHE A 106 13.17 4.98 6.37
C PHE A 106 14.01 4.24 5.34
N TYR A 107 13.38 3.90 4.22
CA TYR A 107 14.02 3.22 3.08
C TYR A 107 14.17 4.21 1.94
N LEU A 108 15.40 4.36 1.43
CA LEU A 108 15.75 5.34 0.41
C LEU A 108 16.34 4.68 -0.84
N GLU A 109 15.86 5.10 -2.02
CA GLU A 109 16.41 4.72 -3.31
C GLU A 109 16.90 5.98 -4.05
N ASN A 110 18.21 6.11 -4.26
CA ASN A 110 18.83 7.35 -4.80
C ASN A 110 18.37 8.62 -4.07
N ASN A 111 18.37 8.59 -2.74
CA ASN A 111 17.84 9.64 -1.87
C ASN A 111 16.32 9.88 -1.95
N ASN A 112 15.59 9.15 -2.79
CA ASN A 112 14.14 9.22 -2.79
C ASN A 112 13.55 8.34 -1.69
N LEU A 113 12.56 8.87 -0.99
CA LEU A 113 11.79 8.10 -0.02
C LEU A 113 10.99 7.01 -0.74
N VAL A 114 11.23 5.76 -0.36
CA VAL A 114 10.57 4.58 -0.89
C VAL A 114 9.47 4.13 0.08
N SER A 115 9.83 3.99 1.35
CA SER A 115 8.97 3.46 2.40
C SER A 115 9.45 3.94 3.77
N SER A 116 8.62 3.71 4.79
CA SER A 116 9.00 3.86 6.19
C SER A 116 8.38 2.73 7.00
N THR A 117 9.00 2.44 8.13
CA THR A 117 8.50 1.49 9.14
C THR A 117 7.14 1.91 9.73
N ILE A 118 6.70 3.16 9.54
CA ILE A 118 5.35 3.65 9.89
C ILE A 118 4.26 2.92 9.08
N PHE A 119 4.53 2.60 7.81
CA PHE A 119 3.54 1.95 6.95
C PHE A 119 3.12 0.56 7.47
N PRO A 120 4.04 -0.39 7.73
CA PRO A 120 3.65 -1.68 8.29
C PRO A 120 2.98 -1.54 9.66
N THR A 121 3.48 -0.67 10.56
CA THR A 121 2.82 -0.41 11.84
C THR A 121 1.37 0.03 11.64
N PHE A 122 1.09 0.85 10.61
CA PHE A 122 -0.26 1.23 10.23
C PHE A 122 -1.10 0.07 9.73
N VAL A 123 -0.62 -0.70 8.77
CA VAL A 123 -1.36 -1.85 8.21
C VAL A 123 -1.76 -2.84 9.31
N PHE A 124 -0.95 -2.99 10.37
CA PHE A 124 -1.13 -4.01 11.40
C PHE A 124 -1.48 -3.54 12.82
N ALA A 125 -1.65 -2.24 13.07
CA ALA A 125 -2.35 -1.72 14.26
C ALA A 125 -3.60 -2.53 14.68
N ASP A 126 -3.78 -2.80 15.98
CA ASP A 126 -4.93 -3.54 16.53
C ASP A 126 -5.12 -4.99 16.00
N THR A 127 -4.13 -5.53 15.29
CA THR A 127 -4.07 -6.96 14.95
C THR A 127 -2.99 -7.64 15.81
N PRO A 128 -3.03 -8.98 15.96
CA PRO A 128 -1.94 -9.73 16.58
C PRO A 128 -0.57 -9.49 15.91
N LEU A 129 -0.57 -8.91 14.71
CA LEU A 129 0.60 -8.65 13.88
C LEU A 129 1.17 -7.25 14.09
N PHE A 130 0.70 -6.52 15.10
CA PHE A 130 1.19 -5.18 15.37
C PHE A 130 2.71 -5.11 15.51
N ASN A 131 3.34 -6.17 16.03
CA ASN A 131 4.78 -6.36 15.98
C ASN A 131 5.22 -7.15 14.73
N VAL A 132 5.00 -6.58 13.56
CA VAL A 132 5.47 -7.16 12.27
C VAL A 132 6.97 -7.32 12.15
N PHE A 133 7.76 -6.90 13.14
CA PHE A 133 9.20 -7.11 13.12
C PHE A 133 9.59 -8.46 13.75
N ASP A 134 8.62 -9.18 14.35
CA ASP A 134 8.76 -10.59 14.69
C ASP A 134 8.54 -11.49 13.46
N LYS A 135 9.60 -12.21 13.09
CA LYS A 135 9.60 -13.12 11.92
C LYS A 135 8.57 -14.23 12.04
N ASN A 136 8.31 -14.74 13.24
CA ASN A 136 7.35 -15.83 13.44
C ASN A 136 5.93 -15.34 13.15
N THR A 137 5.57 -14.19 13.73
CA THR A 137 4.29 -13.52 13.53
C THR A 137 4.02 -13.21 12.05
N ILE A 138 5.03 -12.71 11.30
CA ILE A 138 4.89 -12.51 9.84
C ILE A 138 4.64 -13.85 9.15
N SER A 139 5.47 -14.86 9.40
CA SER A 139 5.38 -16.16 8.73
C SER A 139 4.00 -16.80 8.92
N GLU A 140 3.46 -16.79 10.14
CA GLU A 140 2.13 -17.32 10.44
C GLU A 140 1.04 -16.60 9.64
N PHE A 141 1.08 -15.27 9.60
CA PHE A 141 0.07 -14.50 8.87
C PHE A 141 0.15 -14.67 7.35
N THR A 142 1.36 -14.69 6.79
CA THR A 142 1.53 -14.98 5.37
C THR A 142 1.01 -16.37 5.01
N GLY A 143 1.17 -17.34 5.92
CA GLY A 143 0.57 -18.66 5.84
C GLY A 143 -0.96 -18.60 5.80
N ILE A 144 -1.60 -17.84 6.71
CA ILE A 144 -3.06 -17.66 6.76
C ILE A 144 -3.59 -17.07 5.45
N ILE A 145 -3.01 -15.96 4.98
CA ILE A 145 -3.41 -15.31 3.72
C ILE A 145 -3.24 -16.29 2.55
N GLY A 146 -2.08 -16.95 2.46
CA GLY A 146 -1.78 -17.88 1.39
C GLY A 146 -2.74 -19.06 1.35
N SER A 147 -3.07 -19.64 2.51
CA SER A 147 -4.05 -20.72 2.63
C SER A 147 -5.45 -20.30 2.20
N LEU A 148 -5.93 -19.14 2.67
CA LEU A 148 -7.25 -18.62 2.29
C LEU A 148 -7.35 -18.31 0.79
N MET A 149 -6.32 -17.69 0.22
CA MET A 149 -6.26 -17.44 -1.22
C MET A 149 -6.33 -18.75 -2.01
N GLN A 150 -5.55 -19.76 -1.59
CA GLN A 150 -5.55 -21.06 -2.26
C GLN A 150 -6.88 -21.79 -2.12
N GLU A 151 -7.52 -21.71 -0.96
CA GLU A 151 -8.83 -22.30 -0.70
C GLU A 151 -9.88 -21.73 -1.65
N ILE A 152 -9.99 -20.40 -1.75
CA ILE A 152 -10.95 -19.76 -2.68
C ILE A 152 -10.61 -20.09 -4.14
N ILE A 153 -9.33 -20.05 -4.53
CA ILE A 153 -8.91 -20.40 -5.89
C ILE A 153 -9.35 -21.83 -6.25
N ASN A 154 -9.18 -22.78 -5.33
CA ASN A 154 -9.58 -24.17 -5.53
C ASN A 154 -11.10 -24.34 -5.58
N MET A 155 -11.85 -23.55 -4.80
CA MET A 155 -13.33 -23.56 -4.84
C MET A 155 -13.87 -23.05 -6.17
N ILE A 156 -13.25 -22.03 -6.76
CA ILE A 156 -13.67 -21.48 -8.05
C ILE A 156 -13.27 -22.41 -9.20
N ASP A 157 -12.09 -23.04 -9.11
CA ASP A 157 -11.55 -24.02 -10.07
C ASP A 157 -11.65 -23.59 -11.54
N ARG A 158 -11.07 -22.43 -11.87
CA ARG A 158 -11.05 -21.92 -13.25
C ARG A 158 -9.65 -21.63 -13.78
N PRO A 159 -9.40 -21.88 -15.07
CA PRO A 159 -8.13 -21.53 -15.69
C PRO A 159 -7.99 -20.01 -15.81
N ILE A 160 -6.73 -19.55 -15.90
CA ILE A 160 -6.42 -18.19 -16.36
C ILE A 160 -6.17 -18.30 -17.87
N ASN A 161 -6.99 -17.61 -18.65
CA ASN A 161 -6.88 -17.60 -20.12
C ASN A 161 -6.12 -16.36 -20.61
N LEU A 162 -5.13 -15.91 -19.84
CA LEU A 162 -4.24 -14.81 -20.17
C LEU A 162 -2.80 -15.28 -19.99
N ASP A 163 -1.97 -15.00 -20.99
CA ASP A 163 -0.55 -15.32 -20.92
C ASP A 163 0.12 -14.52 -19.79
N SER A 164 1.10 -15.12 -19.14
CA SER A 164 1.90 -14.47 -18.10
C SER A 164 3.33 -14.97 -18.20
N LYS A 165 4.29 -14.14 -17.78
CA LYS A 165 5.68 -14.54 -17.65
C LYS A 165 6.12 -14.39 -16.20
N PRO A 166 7.20 -15.06 -15.76
CA PRO A 166 7.78 -14.82 -14.45
C PRO A 166 8.09 -13.34 -14.24
N LEU A 167 8.00 -12.86 -12.99
CA LEU A 167 8.40 -11.51 -12.65
C LEU A 167 9.83 -11.25 -13.13
N ARG A 168 10.01 -10.07 -13.73
CA ARG A 168 11.33 -9.62 -14.16
C ARG A 168 12.18 -9.37 -12.94
N LYS A 169 13.41 -9.89 -12.93
CA LYS A 169 14.41 -9.47 -11.96
C LYS A 169 14.95 -8.12 -12.42
N SER A 170 14.42 -7.05 -11.87
CA SER A 170 15.06 -5.74 -11.99
C SER A 170 16.31 -5.75 -11.12
N TYR A 171 17.43 -5.27 -11.65
CA TYR A 171 18.58 -4.91 -10.82
C TYR A 171 18.23 -3.59 -10.14
N ASP A 172 17.32 -3.66 -9.17
CA ASP A 172 16.90 -2.50 -8.41
C ASP A 172 18.10 -1.87 -7.71
N LYS A 173 18.04 -0.55 -7.58
CA LYS A 173 19.14 0.23 -7.05
C LYS A 173 19.19 0.04 -5.54
N LYS A 174 20.40 -0.05 -5.00
CA LYS A 174 20.64 -0.32 -3.57
C LYS A 174 19.77 0.57 -2.67
N ILE A 175 18.88 -0.04 -1.89
CA ILE A 175 18.16 0.64 -0.82
C ILE A 175 19.12 0.98 0.32
N ILE A 176 19.05 2.24 0.74
CA ILE A 176 19.74 2.76 1.92
C ILE A 176 18.73 2.85 3.05
N LEU A 177 19.10 2.31 4.21
CA LEU A 177 18.33 2.46 5.44
C LEU A 177 18.79 3.71 6.16
N LYS A 178 17.83 4.48 6.68
CA LYS A 178 18.11 5.62 7.54
C LYS A 178 17.15 5.63 8.71
N ASP A 179 17.71 5.59 9.91
CA ASP A 179 16.93 5.65 11.14
C ASP A 179 16.95 7.09 11.67
N ILE A 180 15.79 7.55 12.15
CA ILE A 180 15.60 8.90 12.67
C ILE A 180 14.76 8.79 13.95
N TRP A 181 15.10 9.60 14.94
CA TRP A 181 14.33 9.73 16.16
C TRP A 181 13.00 10.44 15.89
N ASP A 182 11.90 9.90 16.41
CA ASP A 182 10.58 10.49 16.26
C ASP A 182 10.52 11.95 16.70
N GLN A 183 11.26 12.34 17.74
CA GLN A 183 11.31 13.73 18.21
C GLN A 183 12.08 14.69 17.29
N ARG A 184 12.86 14.18 16.34
CA ARG A 184 13.51 14.97 15.28
C ARG A 184 12.66 15.07 14.02
N PHE A 185 11.79 14.09 13.80
CA PHE A 185 10.95 14.00 12.61
C PHE A 185 9.58 14.66 12.79
N PHE A 186 8.94 14.38 13.92
CA PHE A 186 7.64 14.94 14.30
C PHE A 186 7.82 16.17 15.18
N THR A 187 6.79 17.03 15.20
CA THR A 187 6.77 18.26 16.00
C THR A 187 5.72 18.16 17.11
N ASP A 188 5.60 19.20 17.95
CA ASP A 188 4.51 19.28 18.93
C ASP A 188 3.13 19.53 18.27
N ASP A 189 3.11 19.93 17.00
CA ASP A 189 1.87 20.11 16.24
C ASP A 189 1.35 18.77 15.72
N VAL A 190 0.41 18.20 16.47
CA VAL A 190 -0.26 16.94 16.11
C VAL A 190 -0.93 17.00 14.73
N THR A 191 -1.44 18.16 14.31
CA THR A 191 -2.08 18.33 13.00
C THR A 191 -1.05 18.18 11.88
N TYR A 192 0.12 18.78 12.07
CA TYR A 192 1.25 18.64 11.14
C TYR A 192 1.77 17.19 11.11
N ASN A 193 1.84 16.51 12.25
CA ASN A 193 2.27 15.12 12.28
C ASN A 193 1.29 14.19 11.56
N VAL A 194 -0.02 14.40 11.75
CA VAL A 194 -1.07 13.70 10.98
C VAL A 194 -0.91 13.93 9.47
N PHE A 195 -0.60 15.17 9.07
CA PHE A 195 -0.30 15.51 7.68
C PHE A 195 0.89 14.69 7.15
N LEU A 196 2.02 14.67 7.87
CA LEU A 196 3.21 13.91 7.46
C LEU A 196 2.93 12.42 7.38
N THR A 197 2.29 11.84 8.40
CA THR A 197 1.95 10.42 8.41
C THR A 197 1.11 10.02 7.20
N ARG A 198 0.07 10.80 6.86
CA ARG A 198 -0.76 10.49 5.68
C ARG A 198 0.04 10.52 4.38
N LEU A 199 0.98 11.47 4.23
CA LEU A 199 1.87 11.53 3.08
C LEU A 199 2.84 10.35 3.01
N LEU A 200 3.38 9.88 4.16
CA LEU A 200 4.20 8.67 4.21
C LEU A 200 3.41 7.43 3.75
N LEU A 201 2.14 7.33 4.14
CA LEU A 201 1.28 6.23 3.71
C LEU A 201 1.02 6.29 2.20
N ILE A 202 0.72 7.47 1.65
CA ILE A 202 0.57 7.69 0.20
C ILE A 202 1.86 7.31 -0.53
N GLN A 203 3.02 7.74 -0.02
CA GLN A 203 4.32 7.46 -0.63
C GLN A 203 4.56 5.96 -0.80
N ASN A 204 4.26 5.15 0.21
CA ASN A 204 4.45 3.70 0.14
C ASN A 204 3.54 3.03 -0.91
N GLU A 205 2.29 3.52 -1.04
CA GLU A 205 1.37 3.03 -2.08
C GLU A 205 1.89 3.32 -3.49
N LEU A 206 2.34 4.55 -3.74
CA LEU A 206 2.87 4.95 -5.05
C LEU A 206 4.17 4.21 -5.38
N THR A 207 5.04 4.02 -4.39
CA THR A 207 6.23 3.18 -4.53
C THR A 207 5.86 1.74 -4.90
N THR A 208 4.82 1.17 -4.27
CA THR A 208 4.36 -0.19 -4.59
C THR A 208 3.88 -0.28 -6.05
N CYS A 209 3.21 0.74 -6.57
CA CYS A 209 2.82 0.80 -7.98
C CYS A 209 4.04 0.78 -8.91
N ILE A 210 5.05 1.62 -8.65
CA ILE A 210 6.28 1.67 -9.47
C ILE A 210 7.02 0.33 -9.41
N TRP A 211 7.07 -0.28 -8.23
CA TRP A 211 7.65 -1.60 -8.07
C TRP A 211 6.91 -2.64 -8.93
N LEU A 212 5.57 -2.65 -8.92
CA LEU A 212 4.78 -3.54 -9.78
C LEU A 212 5.05 -3.31 -11.27
N GLU A 213 5.14 -2.05 -11.71
CA GLU A 213 5.43 -1.69 -13.10
C GLU A 213 6.80 -2.25 -13.55
N ASN A 214 7.82 -2.13 -12.71
CA ASN A 214 9.17 -2.56 -13.03
C ASN A 214 9.31 -4.09 -13.13
N HIS A 215 8.46 -4.84 -12.40
CA HIS A 215 8.59 -6.29 -12.26
C HIS A 215 7.60 -7.09 -13.13
N LEU A 216 6.43 -6.54 -13.44
CA LEU A 216 5.43 -7.21 -14.28
C LEU A 216 5.79 -7.10 -15.77
N ASP A 217 5.70 -8.20 -16.53
CA ASP A 217 5.89 -8.17 -17.98
C ASP A 217 4.60 -7.76 -18.72
N TYR A 218 4.17 -6.52 -18.52
CA TYR A 218 2.90 -6.02 -19.04
C TYR A 218 2.95 -5.54 -20.51
N LYS A 219 4.14 -5.43 -21.13
CA LYS A 219 4.33 -4.80 -22.46
C LYS A 219 3.88 -5.65 -23.66
N SER A 220 2.98 -6.60 -23.46
CA SER A 220 2.38 -7.39 -24.54
C SER A 220 1.43 -6.51 -25.38
N PRO A 221 1.36 -6.66 -26.72
CA PRO A 221 0.38 -5.93 -27.54
C PRO A 221 -1.07 -6.35 -27.29
N LYS A 222 -1.30 -7.48 -26.62
CA LYS A 222 -2.63 -7.91 -26.17
C LYS A 222 -2.72 -7.80 -24.66
N LEU A 223 -3.94 -7.75 -24.12
CA LEU A 223 -4.13 -7.94 -22.68
C LEU A 223 -3.53 -9.27 -22.28
N ASN A 224 -2.54 -9.22 -21.39
CA ASN A 224 -1.95 -10.38 -20.74
C ASN A 224 -2.23 -10.28 -19.23
N PHE A 225 -1.90 -11.32 -18.48
CA PHE A 225 -2.22 -11.38 -17.07
C PHE A 225 -1.46 -10.33 -16.26
N ASP A 226 -0.21 -10.06 -16.63
CA ASP A 226 0.65 -9.10 -15.95
C ASP A 226 0.10 -7.66 -16.10
N LYS A 227 -0.41 -7.31 -17.30
CA LYS A 227 -1.11 -6.04 -17.56
C LYS A 227 -2.41 -5.93 -16.79
N TYR A 228 -3.17 -7.04 -16.68
CA TYR A 228 -4.37 -7.10 -15.85
C TYR A 228 -4.06 -6.80 -14.37
N ILE A 229 -3.05 -7.48 -13.80
CA ILE A 229 -2.64 -7.31 -12.41
C ILE A 229 -2.20 -5.86 -12.17
N LEU A 230 -1.38 -5.32 -13.06
CA LEU A 230 -0.87 -3.95 -12.95
C LEU A 230 -2.02 -2.95 -12.92
N LEU A 231 -2.94 -3.00 -13.88
CA LEU A 231 -4.11 -2.10 -13.92
C LEU A 231 -5.00 -2.27 -12.69
N ARG A 232 -5.22 -3.51 -12.27
CA ARG A 232 -6.09 -3.80 -11.13
C ARG A 232 -5.58 -3.15 -9.86
N LEU A 233 -4.33 -3.44 -9.49
CA LEU A 233 -3.75 -2.96 -8.25
C LEU A 233 -3.47 -1.45 -8.30
N THR A 234 -2.99 -0.93 -9.43
CA THR A 234 -2.64 0.50 -9.54
C THR A 234 -3.85 1.41 -9.57
N SER A 235 -4.98 1.02 -10.19
CA SER A 235 -6.20 1.82 -10.18
C SER A 235 -6.78 2.02 -8.78
N ILE A 236 -6.78 0.96 -7.96
CA ILE A 236 -7.18 1.01 -6.54
C ILE A 236 -6.28 1.99 -5.78
N LYS A 237 -4.96 1.81 -5.91
CA LYS A 237 -3.97 2.60 -5.17
C LYS A 237 -3.98 4.07 -5.57
N LEU A 238 -4.03 4.37 -6.87
CA LEU A 238 -4.08 5.74 -7.36
C LEU A 238 -5.37 6.45 -6.91
N TYR A 239 -6.53 5.78 -7.00
CA TYR A 239 -7.79 6.36 -6.53
C TYR A 239 -7.72 6.73 -5.03
N GLU A 240 -7.26 5.80 -4.19
CA GLU A 240 -7.16 6.02 -2.75
C GLU A 240 -6.11 7.09 -2.40
N ALA A 241 -4.97 7.11 -3.10
CA ALA A 241 -3.93 8.13 -2.95
C ALA A 241 -4.45 9.52 -3.32
N MET A 242 -5.10 9.67 -4.48
CA MET A 242 -5.66 10.94 -4.93
C MET A 242 -6.77 11.44 -4.00
N ARG A 243 -7.69 10.56 -3.58
CA ARG A 243 -8.71 10.93 -2.59
C ARG A 243 -8.09 11.44 -1.28
N ASN A 244 -6.99 10.82 -0.84
CA ASN A 244 -6.29 11.24 0.37
C ASN A 244 -5.59 12.60 0.17
N LEU A 245 -4.88 12.80 -0.94
CA LEU A 245 -4.24 14.08 -1.28
C LEU A 245 -5.26 15.23 -1.36
N LEU A 246 -6.37 15.00 -2.05
CA LEU A 246 -7.45 15.99 -2.16
C LEU A 246 -7.99 16.39 -0.78
N ASP A 247 -8.25 15.41 0.09
CA ASP A 247 -8.71 15.71 1.45
C ASP A 247 -7.62 16.41 2.31
N ILE A 248 -6.35 16.04 2.18
CA ILE A 248 -5.23 16.73 2.83
C ILE A 248 -5.23 18.20 2.40
N LYS A 249 -5.29 18.46 1.09
CA LYS A 249 -5.28 19.83 0.56
C LYS A 249 -6.45 20.65 1.09
N ASP A 250 -7.65 20.07 1.09
CA ASP A 250 -8.87 20.76 1.49
C ASP A 250 -8.93 21.05 3.00
N ARG A 251 -8.37 20.17 3.84
CA ARG A 251 -8.45 20.29 5.32
C ARG A 251 -7.20 20.82 6.00
N LEU A 252 -6.03 20.62 5.39
CA LEU A 252 -4.70 20.89 5.96
C LEU A 252 -3.92 21.86 5.06
N THR A 253 -4.62 22.83 4.45
CA THR A 253 -4.09 23.74 3.42
C THR A 253 -2.84 24.50 3.87
N ILE A 254 -2.77 24.91 5.14
CA ILE A 254 -1.59 25.61 5.69
C ILE A 254 -0.37 24.70 5.63
N HIS A 255 -0.49 23.45 6.10
CA HIS A 255 0.60 22.47 6.03
C HIS A 255 0.93 22.08 4.59
N TRP A 256 -0.08 21.91 3.73
CA TRP A 256 0.08 21.66 2.30
C TRP A 256 0.98 22.71 1.62
N ASN A 257 0.70 23.99 1.87
CA ASN A 257 1.46 25.10 1.32
C ASN A 257 2.87 25.19 1.93
N ASN A 258 2.98 25.04 3.24
CA ASN A 258 4.28 25.10 3.93
C ASN A 258 5.21 23.95 3.51
N PHE A 259 4.65 22.79 3.22
CA PHE A 259 5.36 21.62 2.68
C PHE A 259 5.52 21.68 1.15
N LYS A 260 5.18 22.81 0.52
CA LYS A 260 5.35 23.11 -0.92
C LYS A 260 4.74 22.07 -1.86
N LEU A 261 3.61 21.49 -1.47
CA LEU A 261 2.85 20.54 -2.30
C LEU A 261 1.90 21.24 -3.28
N ASN A 262 1.81 22.56 -3.25
CA ASN A 262 1.03 23.35 -4.20
C ASN A 262 1.47 23.16 -5.67
N ASN A 263 2.67 22.62 -5.92
CA ASN A 263 3.09 22.19 -7.25
C ASN A 263 2.27 21.00 -7.80
N LEU A 264 1.57 20.24 -6.96
CA LEU A 264 0.63 19.19 -7.36
C LEU A 264 -0.77 19.73 -7.65
N ASP A 265 -1.07 21.01 -7.40
CA ASP A 265 -2.43 21.54 -7.49
C ASP A 265 -3.03 21.43 -8.90
N TYR A 266 -2.23 21.73 -9.92
CA TYR A 266 -2.63 21.56 -11.32
C TYR A 266 -2.90 20.09 -11.61
N LEU A 267 -1.97 19.21 -11.24
CA LEU A 267 -2.09 17.77 -11.45
C LEU A 267 -3.35 17.18 -10.79
N MET A 268 -3.65 17.60 -9.56
CA MET A 268 -4.84 17.16 -8.83
C MET A 268 -6.14 17.67 -9.47
N THR A 269 -6.11 18.87 -10.06
CA THR A 269 -7.25 19.42 -10.80
C THR A 269 -7.47 18.66 -12.10
N GLU A 270 -6.41 18.40 -12.85
CA GLU A 270 -6.46 17.59 -14.08
C GLU A 270 -6.96 16.17 -13.81
N TYR A 271 -6.51 15.54 -12.71
CA TYR A 271 -7.02 14.23 -12.30
C TYR A 271 -8.54 14.24 -12.11
N ARG A 272 -9.08 15.19 -11.34
CA ARG A 272 -10.53 15.33 -11.11
C ARG A 272 -11.29 15.48 -12.42
N ASN A 273 -10.73 16.24 -13.36
CA ASN A 273 -11.38 16.53 -14.64
C ASN A 273 -11.31 15.39 -15.65
N THR A 274 -10.27 14.54 -15.59
CA THR A 274 -9.95 13.62 -16.70
C THR A 274 -9.94 12.14 -16.31
N LEU A 275 -9.57 11.79 -15.07
CA LEU A 275 -9.25 10.41 -14.70
C LEU A 275 -9.98 9.90 -13.45
N GLU A 276 -10.49 10.79 -12.59
CA GLU A 276 -11.11 10.42 -11.30
C GLU A 276 -12.28 9.43 -11.46
N GLU A 277 -13.21 9.70 -12.38
CA GLU A 277 -14.36 8.81 -12.57
C GLU A 277 -13.94 7.43 -13.12
N GLU A 278 -12.95 7.37 -14.02
CA GLU A 278 -12.43 6.10 -14.53
C GLU A 278 -11.78 5.28 -13.39
N MET A 279 -10.94 5.92 -12.58
CA MET A 279 -10.29 5.25 -11.44
C MET A 279 -11.30 4.80 -10.39
N LYS A 280 -12.33 5.60 -10.14
CA LYS A 280 -13.43 5.26 -9.24
C LYS A 280 -14.18 4.02 -9.73
N VAL A 281 -14.55 3.96 -11.00
CA VAL A 281 -15.22 2.79 -11.62
C VAL A 281 -14.35 1.54 -11.45
N LEU A 282 -13.07 1.61 -11.83
CA LEU A 282 -12.14 0.47 -11.73
C LEU A 282 -11.92 0.01 -10.28
N ARG A 283 -11.82 0.96 -9.35
CA ARG A 283 -11.67 0.68 -7.92
C ARG A 283 -12.93 0.07 -7.33
N ASP A 284 -14.11 0.58 -7.65
CA ASP A 284 -15.39 0.11 -7.12
C ASP A 284 -15.72 -1.31 -7.58
N MET A 285 -15.14 -1.78 -8.69
CA MET A 285 -15.17 -3.19 -9.12
C MET A 285 -14.38 -4.14 -8.20
N LEU A 286 -13.80 -3.67 -7.09
CA LEU A 286 -13.44 -4.52 -5.94
C LEU A 286 -14.65 -5.13 -5.26
N HIS A 287 -15.80 -4.47 -5.33
CA HIS A 287 -17.07 -5.01 -4.87
C HIS A 287 -17.65 -5.92 -5.95
N TYR A 288 -17.19 -7.16 -5.96
CA TYR A 288 -17.64 -8.19 -6.91
C TYR A 288 -19.16 -8.30 -6.92
N ASN A 289 -19.72 -8.45 -8.11
CA ASN A 289 -21.16 -8.45 -8.30
C ASN A 289 -21.58 -9.45 -9.35
N ASN A 290 -22.51 -10.33 -9.01
CA ASN A 290 -22.99 -11.40 -9.89
C ASN A 290 -24.01 -10.95 -10.96
N LYS A 291 -24.48 -9.70 -10.90
CA LYS A 291 -25.47 -9.12 -11.82
C LYS A 291 -24.90 -7.98 -12.67
N ASP A 292 -23.81 -7.38 -12.23
CA ASP A 292 -23.19 -6.23 -12.89
C ASP A 292 -21.86 -6.60 -13.56
N ILE A 293 -21.26 -5.61 -14.21
CA ILE A 293 -19.97 -5.73 -14.88
C ILE A 293 -18.87 -5.78 -13.81
N ASN A 294 -18.02 -6.80 -13.87
CA ASN A 294 -16.83 -6.90 -13.03
C ASN A 294 -15.58 -6.41 -13.77
N PHE A 295 -14.46 -6.26 -13.06
CA PHE A 295 -13.24 -5.67 -13.61
C PHE A 295 -12.74 -6.33 -14.90
N TYR A 296 -12.75 -7.68 -14.97
CA TYR A 296 -12.33 -8.37 -16.20
C TYR A 296 -13.28 -8.10 -17.36
N ASP A 297 -14.59 -8.17 -17.12
CA ASP A 297 -15.62 -7.89 -18.12
C ASP A 297 -15.50 -6.44 -18.65
N TYR A 298 -15.25 -5.49 -17.76
CA TYR A 298 -15.06 -4.09 -18.10
C TYR A 298 -13.85 -3.90 -19.02
N LEU A 299 -12.71 -4.50 -18.68
CA LEU A 299 -11.51 -4.42 -19.52
C LEU A 299 -11.76 -4.98 -20.91
N GLN A 300 -12.44 -6.12 -21.04
CA GLN A 300 -12.80 -6.68 -22.35
C GLN A 300 -13.65 -5.71 -23.16
N GLN A 301 -14.71 -5.14 -22.56
CA GLN A 301 -15.58 -4.17 -23.24
C GLN A 301 -14.85 -2.88 -23.65
N ARG A 302 -13.85 -2.44 -22.89
CA ARG A 302 -13.02 -1.28 -23.25
C ARG A 302 -12.06 -1.60 -24.38
N ILE A 303 -11.43 -2.78 -24.35
CA ILE A 303 -10.54 -3.27 -25.42
C ILE A 303 -11.30 -3.41 -26.74
N GLU A 304 -12.53 -3.95 -26.72
CA GLU A 304 -13.38 -4.05 -27.91
C GLU A 304 -13.64 -2.70 -28.60
N LYS A 305 -13.64 -1.60 -27.82
CA LYS A 305 -13.85 -0.23 -28.31
C LYS A 305 -12.54 0.47 -28.69
N ASP A 306 -11.51 0.28 -27.89
CA ASP A 306 -10.16 0.80 -28.08
C ASP A 306 -9.15 -0.25 -27.62
N ASN A 307 -8.53 -0.96 -28.58
CA ASN A 307 -7.57 -2.03 -28.28
C ASN A 307 -6.35 -1.53 -27.49
N GLU A 308 -6.03 -0.24 -27.58
CA GLU A 308 -4.90 0.39 -26.88
C GLU A 308 -5.29 0.94 -25.50
N TYR A 309 -6.57 0.84 -25.11
CA TYR A 309 -7.07 1.36 -23.85
C TYR A 309 -6.22 0.96 -22.62
N PRO A 310 -5.85 -0.32 -22.43
CA PRO A 310 -5.02 -0.72 -21.30
C PRO A 310 -3.66 -0.02 -21.27
N ASP A 311 -3.00 0.12 -22.43
CA ASP A 311 -1.66 0.70 -22.53
C ASP A 311 -1.69 2.21 -22.33
N LYS A 312 -2.64 2.90 -22.97
CA LYS A 312 -2.89 4.34 -22.76
C LYS A 312 -3.17 4.64 -21.29
N LEU A 313 -3.98 3.82 -20.64
CA LEU A 313 -4.33 4.03 -19.24
C LEU A 313 -3.14 3.82 -18.31
N ILE A 314 -2.33 2.76 -18.51
CA ILE A 314 -1.09 2.55 -17.75
C ILE A 314 -0.15 3.74 -17.94
N GLU A 315 0.04 4.19 -19.18
CA GLU A 315 0.92 5.32 -19.47
C GLU A 315 0.50 6.58 -18.72
N ILE A 316 -0.79 6.93 -18.78
CA ILE A 316 -1.34 8.08 -18.04
C ILE A 316 -1.14 7.90 -16.54
N ILE A 317 -1.51 6.73 -15.98
CA ILE A 317 -1.37 6.45 -14.54
C ILE A 317 0.07 6.67 -14.07
N PHE A 318 1.05 6.14 -14.78
CA PHE A 318 2.45 6.14 -14.34
C PHE A 318 3.20 7.42 -14.69
N ASN A 319 3.11 7.88 -15.94
CA ASN A 319 3.87 9.03 -16.43
C ASN A 319 3.25 10.34 -15.94
N ASP A 320 1.92 10.44 -15.92
CA ASP A 320 1.28 11.69 -15.57
C ASP A 320 1.08 11.85 -14.07
N TYR A 321 0.77 10.77 -13.34
CA TYR A 321 0.37 10.86 -11.95
C TYR A 321 1.38 10.24 -10.97
N ILE A 322 1.51 8.91 -10.96
CA ILE A 322 2.22 8.18 -9.89
C ILE A 322 3.65 8.66 -9.71
N SER A 323 4.42 8.76 -10.80
CA SER A 323 5.83 9.16 -10.73
C SER A 323 6.00 10.60 -10.21
N LYS A 324 5.21 11.54 -10.75
CA LYS A 324 5.29 12.98 -10.38
C LYS A 324 4.89 13.23 -8.93
N ILE A 325 3.83 12.56 -8.45
CA ILE A 325 3.37 12.69 -7.07
C ILE A 325 4.42 12.12 -6.11
N ARG A 326 4.90 10.90 -6.38
CA ARG A 326 5.90 10.23 -5.53
C ARG A 326 7.19 11.04 -5.42
N GLU A 327 7.69 11.55 -6.54
CA GLU A 327 8.90 12.38 -6.55
C GLU A 327 8.69 13.67 -5.75
N THR A 328 7.55 14.33 -5.93
CA THR A 328 7.24 15.57 -5.20
C THR A 328 7.15 15.35 -3.69
N ILE A 329 6.47 14.30 -3.24
CA ILE A 329 6.35 13.98 -1.82
C ILE A 329 7.73 13.66 -1.25
N SER A 330 8.50 12.80 -1.94
CA SER A 330 9.86 12.42 -1.56
C SER A 330 10.79 13.61 -1.39
N ASN A 331 10.83 14.50 -2.39
CA ASN A 331 11.69 15.69 -2.40
C ASN A 331 11.38 16.65 -1.25
N ASN A 332 10.09 16.79 -0.89
CA ASN A 332 9.69 17.67 0.21
C ASN A 332 9.92 17.03 1.58
N PHE A 333 9.86 15.70 1.72
CA PHE A 333 10.32 15.03 2.92
C PHE A 333 11.82 15.24 3.14
N ASN A 334 12.64 15.10 2.09
CA ASN A 334 14.10 15.24 2.17
C ASN A 334 14.70 14.46 3.35
N ILE A 335 14.36 13.18 3.48
CA ILE A 335 14.79 12.33 4.60
C ILE A 335 16.32 12.36 4.81
N GLN A 336 17.08 12.59 3.74
CA GLN A 336 18.53 12.71 3.81
C GLN A 336 19.02 13.89 4.69
N SER A 337 18.24 14.96 4.88
CA SER A 337 18.64 16.10 5.71
C SER A 337 18.42 15.90 7.22
N TYR A 338 17.65 14.90 7.65
CA TYR A 338 17.45 14.63 9.06
C TYR A 338 18.69 13.97 9.67
N GLU A 339 19.10 14.36 10.86
CA GLU A 339 20.23 13.73 11.53
C GLU A 339 19.79 12.46 12.26
N SER A 340 20.47 11.34 12.00
CA SER A 340 20.42 10.14 12.84
C SER A 340 21.21 10.40 14.14
N MET A 341 20.91 9.66 15.20
CA MET A 341 21.72 9.74 16.41
C MET A 341 23.13 9.22 16.16
N SER A 342 24.12 9.86 16.80
CA SER A 342 25.48 9.32 16.83
C SER A 342 25.59 8.17 17.84
N ASP A 343 26.60 7.30 17.69
CA ASP A 343 26.85 6.22 18.65
C ASP A 343 27.01 6.73 20.10
N ASN A 344 27.69 7.87 20.28
CA ASN A 344 27.85 8.48 21.60
C ASN A 344 26.51 8.94 22.18
N GLU A 345 25.67 9.57 21.37
CA GLU A 345 24.33 9.99 21.80
C GLU A 345 23.47 8.79 22.20
N LEU A 346 23.51 7.70 21.42
CA LEU A 346 22.80 6.46 21.72
C LEU A 346 23.27 5.86 23.06
N ILE A 347 24.57 5.85 23.32
CA ILE A 347 25.15 5.35 24.57
C ILE A 347 24.71 6.22 25.76
N GLU A 348 24.87 7.54 25.67
CA GLU A 348 24.51 8.47 26.73
C GLU A 348 23.03 8.35 27.13
N ARG A 349 22.14 8.28 26.14
CA ARG A 349 20.69 8.14 26.36
C ARG A 349 20.33 6.84 27.06
N ARG A 350 20.94 5.72 26.63
CA ARG A 350 20.71 4.41 27.28
C ARG A 350 21.20 4.38 28.72
N ILE A 351 22.36 4.98 29.01
CA ILE A 351 22.89 5.10 30.38
C ILE A 351 21.94 5.95 31.25
N ASN A 352 21.49 7.09 30.74
CA ASN A 352 20.58 7.97 31.46
C ASN A 352 19.24 7.29 31.76
N ARG A 353 18.69 6.54 30.80
CA ARG A 353 17.47 5.75 30.99
C ARG A 353 17.65 4.71 32.10
N LEU A 354 18.69 3.87 32.03
CA LEU A 354 18.98 2.85 33.04
C LEU A 354 19.15 3.46 34.44
N SER A 355 19.84 4.60 34.52
CA SER A 355 20.05 5.33 35.77
C SER A 355 18.71 5.85 36.34
N SER A 356 17.84 6.36 35.47
CA SER A 356 16.52 6.87 35.88
C SER A 356 15.54 5.76 36.31
N GLU A 357 15.64 4.57 35.71
CA GLU A 357 14.86 3.39 36.08
C GLU A 357 15.36 2.79 37.41
N ALA A 358 16.68 2.80 37.64
CA ALA A 358 17.29 2.35 38.89
C ALA A 358 16.98 3.25 40.10
N ILE A 359 16.66 4.53 39.88
CA ILE A 359 16.25 5.47 40.94
C ILE A 359 14.75 5.31 41.29
N LYS A 360 13.95 4.74 40.38
CA LYS A 360 12.49 4.56 40.55
C LYS A 360 12.10 3.23 41.18
N ASN A 361 13.02 2.26 41.22
CA ASN A 361 12.90 0.98 41.95
C ASN A 361 13.62 1.08 43.29
#